data_AF-A0A2X3EWM4-F1
#
_entry.id   AF-A0A2X3EWM4-F1
#
_cell.length_a   1.000
_cell.length_b   1.000
_cell.length_c   1.000
_cell.angle_alpha   90.00
_cell.angle_beta   90.00
_cell.angle_gamma   90.00
#
_symmetry.space_group_name_H-M   'P 1'
#
loop_
_entity.id
_entity.type
_entity.pdbx_description
1 polymer ?
#
loop_
_entity_poly.entity_id
_entity_poly.type
_entity_poly.pdbx_seq_one_letter_code
_entity_poly.pdbx_strand_id
1 'polypeptide(L)' 'MAKIIADDRVQGAALTGSEKAGSVVAAQAAKHIKKSTLELGGNDVFVVLDDADLGARGENRRPGAAEQRRPGV' A
#
# COMPACT_ATOMS: atom_id res chain seq x y z
N MET A 1 10.74 -16.88 -3.11
CA MET A 1 9.72 -16.15 -3.88
C MET A 1 9.70 -16.54 -5.36
N ALA A 2 10.79 -16.36 -6.13
CA ALA A 2 10.79 -16.64 -7.58
C ALA A 2 10.32 -18.07 -7.94
N LYS A 3 10.78 -19.09 -7.20
CA LYS A 3 10.34 -20.49 -7.38
C LYS A 3 8.83 -20.70 -7.15
N ILE A 4 8.21 -19.90 -6.28
CA ILE A 4 6.78 -20.00 -5.98
C ILE A 4 5.98 -19.37 -7.12
N ILE A 5 6.38 -18.18 -7.58
CA ILE A 5 5.70 -17.47 -8.68
C ILE A 5 5.81 -18.25 -10.01
N ALA A 6 6.91 -18.97 -10.20
CA ALA A 6 7.14 -19.81 -11.37
C ALA A 6 6.34 -21.13 -11.37
N ASP A 7 5.77 -21.54 -10.24
CA ASP A 7 5.01 -22.80 -10.17
C ASP A 7 3.73 -22.70 -11.00
N ASP A 8 3.45 -23.72 -11.82
CA ASP A 8 2.32 -23.74 -12.75
C ASP A 8 0.97 -23.65 -12.03
N ARG A 9 0.88 -24.11 -10.78
CA ARG A 9 -0.35 -24.05 -9.97
C ARG A 9 -0.67 -22.63 -9.53
N VAL A 10 0.34 -21.76 -9.41
CA VAL A 10 0.15 -20.37 -8.98
C VAL A 10 -0.39 -19.56 -10.16
N GLN A 11 -1.57 -18.97 -9.98
CA GLN A 11 -2.25 -18.21 -11.04
C GLN A 11 -1.90 -16.72 -11.05
N GLY A 12 -1.36 -16.20 -9.95
CA GLY A 12 -1.04 -14.80 -9.79
C GLY A 12 -0.41 -14.47 -8.45
N ALA A 13 0.00 -13.21 -8.29
CA ALA A 13 0.56 -12.69 -7.05
C ALA A 13 -0.12 -11.38 -6.66
N ALA A 14 -0.40 -11.20 -5.37
CA ALA A 14 -0.86 -9.94 -4.80
C ALA A 14 0.14 -9.49 -3.74
N LEU A 15 0.47 -8.20 -3.72
CA LEU A 15 1.38 -7.63 -2.72
C LEU A 15 0.89 -6.27 -2.26
N THR A 16 0.89 -6.06 -0.94
CA THR A 16 0.82 -4.74 -0.32
C THR A 16 2.13 -4.46 0.38
N GLY A 17 2.77 -3.32 0.10
CA GLY A 17 4.04 -2.98 0.74
C GLY A 17 4.86 -1.92 0.01
N SER A 18 6.18 -1.94 0.22
CA SER A 18 7.07 -0.97 -0.41
C SER A 18 7.15 -1.12 -1.94
N GLU A 19 7.40 -0.02 -2.64
CA GLU A 19 7.66 -0.02 -4.09
C GLU A 19 8.83 -0.93 -4.45
N LYS A 20 9.85 -0.98 -3.58
CA LYS A 20 11.00 -1.89 -3.74
C LYS A 20 10.58 -3.36 -3.76
N ALA A 21 9.74 -3.79 -2.82
CA ALA A 21 9.26 -5.17 -2.81
C ALA A 21 8.30 -5.45 -3.98
N GLY A 22 7.41 -4.49 -4.28
CA GLY A 22 6.47 -4.56 -5.39
C GLY A 22 7.16 -4.74 -6.74
N SER A 23 8.18 -3.94 -7.05
CA SER A 23 8.93 -4.04 -8.30
C SER A 23 9.57 -5.43 -8.50
N VAL A 24 10.12 -6.02 -7.44
CA VAL A 24 10.72 -7.36 -7.50
C VAL A 24 9.63 -8.41 -7.78
N VAL A 25 8.50 -8.35 -7.08
CA VAL A 25 7.39 -9.30 -7.27
C VAL A 25 6.77 -9.16 -8.66
N ALA A 26 6.52 -7.93 -9.11
CA ALA A 26 6.01 -7.62 -10.44
C ALA A 26 6.90 -8.20 -11.54
N ALA A 27 8.21 -7.98 -11.44
CA ALA A 27 9.17 -8.46 -12.43
C ALA A 27 9.18 -9.98 -12.53
N GLN A 28 9.08 -10.70 -11.40
CA GLN A 28 9.01 -12.17 -11.42
C GLN A 28 7.67 -12.66 -11.97
N ALA A 29 6.54 -12.04 -11.60
CA ALA A 29 5.22 -12.42 -12.10
C ALA A 29 5.13 -12.21 -13.62
N ALA A 30 5.64 -11.09 -14.12
CA ALA A 30 5.66 -10.77 -15.55
C ALA A 30 6.48 -11.79 -16.36
N LYS A 31 7.63 -12.24 -15.85
CA LYS A 31 8.45 -13.28 -16.51
C LYS A 31 7.71 -14.58 -16.77
N HIS A 32 6.70 -14.89 -15.96
CA HIS A 32 5.92 -16.12 -16.05
C HIS A 32 4.47 -15.85 -16.51
N ILE A 33 4.18 -14.65 -17.03
CA ILE A 33 2.85 -14.24 -17.51
C ILE A 33 1.76 -14.49 -16.45
N LYS A 34 2.09 -14.20 -15.18
CA LYS A 34 1.16 -14.35 -14.05
C LYS A 34 0.50 -13.00 -13.76
N LYS A 35 -0.80 -13.03 -13.48
CA LYS A 35 -1.54 -11.82 -13.07
C LYS A 35 -0.93 -11.26 -11.78
N SER A 36 -0.79 -9.94 -11.69
CA SER A 36 -0.35 -9.29 -10.45
C SER A 36 -1.19 -8.08 -10.07
N THR A 37 -1.41 -7.91 -8.77
CA THR A 37 -2.05 -6.73 -8.16
C THR A 37 -1.13 -6.19 -7.07
N LEU A 38 -0.82 -4.89 -7.11
CA LEU A 38 0.21 -4.29 -6.26
C LEU A 38 -0.34 -3.02 -5.61
N GLU A 39 -0.45 -3.02 -4.29
CA GLU A 39 -0.81 -1.85 -3.48
C GLU A 39 0.46 -1.33 -2.81
N LEU A 40 1.01 -0.24 -3.33
CA LEU A 40 2.36 0.23 -2.96
C LEU A 40 2.31 1.51 -2.11
N GLY A 41 3.49 2.01 -1.75
CA GLY A 41 3.62 3.27 -1.04
C GLY A 41 2.93 4.42 -1.78
N GLY A 42 2.16 5.21 -1.03
CA GLY A 42 1.59 6.47 -1.46
C GLY A 42 2.24 7.62 -0.68
N ASN A 43 2.41 8.76 -1.32
CA ASN A 43 2.84 10.00 -0.67
C ASN A 43 1.66 10.97 -0.62
N ASP A 44 0.70 10.68 0.26
CA ASP A 44 -0.54 11.44 0.37
C ASP A 44 -0.27 12.82 0.96
N VAL A 45 -0.41 13.85 0.12
CA VAL A 45 -0.18 15.23 0.51
C VAL A 45 -1.44 15.81 1.14
N PHE A 46 -1.28 16.45 2.29
CA PHE A 46 -2.33 17.23 2.96
C PHE A 46 -1.92 18.70 3.02
N VAL A 47 -2.61 19.56 2.26
CA VAL A 47 -2.35 21.01 2.20
C VAL A 47 -3.49 21.74 2.91
N VAL A 48 -3.13 22.66 3.82
CA VAL A 48 -4.07 23.57 4.48
C VAL A 48 -3.80 24.96 3.96
N LEU A 49 -4.82 25.59 3.37
CA LEU A 49 -4.76 26.96 2.86
C LEU A 49 -5.17 27.95 3.96
N ASP A 50 -4.81 29.22 3.80
CA ASP A 50 -4.97 30.26 4.82
C ASP A 50 -6.44 30.53 5.18
N ASP A 51 -7.37 30.22 4.28
CA ASP A 51 -8.83 30.37 4.43
C ASP A 51 -9.54 29.06 4.80
N ALA A 52 -8.79 27.98 5.05
CA ALA A 52 -9.38 26.70 5.39
C ALA A 52 -10.15 26.79 6.72
N ASP A 53 -11.45 26.50 6.67
CA ASP A 53 -12.29 26.46 7.87
C ASP A 53 -11.82 25.34 8.81
N LEU A 54 -11.29 25.77 9.97
CA LEU A 54 -10.80 24.90 11.03
C LEU A 54 -11.87 24.61 12.08
N GLY A 55 -13.12 25.06 11.92
CA GLY A 55 -14.15 25.11 12.96
C GLY A 55 -14.56 23.75 13.57
N ALA A 56 -14.27 22.63 12.91
CA ALA A 56 -14.45 21.29 13.46
C ALA A 56 -13.16 20.69 14.09
N ARG A 57 -12.05 21.44 14.15
CA ARG A 57 -10.71 20.93 14.50
C ARG A 57 -10.44 20.96 16.00
N GLY A 58 -10.97 19.98 16.71
CA GLY A 58 -10.58 19.65 18.08
C GLY A 58 -9.40 18.68 18.20
N GLU A 59 -8.88 18.10 17.10
CA GLU A 59 -7.79 17.14 17.22
C GLU A 59 -6.82 17.26 16.05
N ASN A 60 -5.56 17.50 16.42
CA ASN A 60 -4.38 17.52 15.56
C ASN A 60 -4.24 16.17 14.84
N ARG A 61 -4.95 16.01 13.73
CA ARG A 61 -4.92 14.79 12.93
C ARG A 61 -3.60 14.77 12.17
N ARG A 62 -2.61 14.06 12.72
CA ARG A 62 -1.33 13.82 12.05
C ARG A 62 -1.63 13.28 10.63
N PRO A 63 -1.15 13.94 9.56
CA PRO A 63 -1.28 13.37 8.22
C PRO A 63 -0.58 11.99 8.22
N GLY A 64 -1.33 10.94 7.90
CA GLY A 64 -0.81 9.55 7.81
C GLY A 64 -1.16 8.59 8.96
N ALA A 65 -2.00 8.96 9.93
CA ALA A 65 -2.45 8.01 10.96
C ALA A 65 -3.52 7.04 10.41
N ALA A 66 -3.10 6.07 9.60
CA ALA A 66 -3.88 4.86 9.36
C ALA A 66 -4.10 4.16 10.71
N GLU A 67 -5.38 3.93 10.99
CA GLU A 67 -5.96 3.17 12.10
C GLU A 67 -5.05 2.12 12.76
N GLN A 68 -4.50 2.47 13.93
CA GLN A 68 -3.96 1.53 14.90
C GLN A 68 -4.65 1.76 16.25
N ARG A 69 -5.94 1.43 16.33
CA ARG A 69 -6.59 1.15 17.61
C ARG A 69 -7.68 0.10 17.43
N ARG A 70 -7.43 -1.11 17.94
CA ARG A 70 -8.47 -1.87 18.64
C ARG A 70 -8.03 -1.99 20.10
N PRO A 71 -8.78 -1.41 21.06
CA PRO A 71 -8.62 -1.71 22.48
C PRO A 71 -9.39 -2.99 22.83
N GLY A 72 -8.80 -3.87 23.63
CA GLY A 72 -9.51 -4.96 24.33
C GLY A 72 -9.22 -6.39 23.85
N VAL A 73 -8.00 -6.88 24.07
CA VAL A 73 -7.71 -8.16 24.74
C VAL A 73 -6.63 -7.87 25.78
#